data_AF-A0A948X2N9-F1
#
_entry.id   AF-A0A948X2N9-F1
#
_cell.length_a   1.000
_cell.length_b   1.000
_cell.length_c   1.000
_cell.angle_alpha   90.00
_cell.angle_beta   90.00
_cell.angle_gamma   90.00
#
_symmetry.space_group_name_H-M   'P 1'
#
loop_
_entity.id
_entity.type
_entity.pdbx_description
1 polymer ?
#
loop_
_entity_poly.entity_id
_entity_poly.type
_entity_poly.pdbx_seq_one_letter_code
_entity_poly.pdbx_strand_id
1 'polypeptide(L)'
;MKKILIVLLIVLTACSLLLLKEDKPDIVSILKTDPDAKEFIAEHENYEMTSKVLTAEDIEEGKSGQDFKEVYQDLESEDGRYLKADLVDGSKGIIAVLDLKAKKVLKVFGLIKLGTGI
;
A
#
# COMPACT_ATOMS: atom_id res chain seq x y z
N MET A 1 -20.06 20.57 43.53
CA MET A 1 -18.78 20.44 42.81
C MET A 1 -18.58 19.03 42.20
N LYS A 2 -19.61 18.41 41.59
CA LYS A 2 -19.52 17.07 40.98
C LYS A 2 -19.77 17.04 39.46
N LYS A 3 -20.31 18.12 38.89
CA LYS A 3 -20.70 18.17 37.46
C LYS A 3 -19.54 18.53 36.51
N ILE A 4 -18.49 19.17 37.01
CA ILE A 4 -17.34 19.61 36.20
C ILE A 4 -16.42 18.42 35.86
N LEU A 5 -16.31 17.43 36.75
CA LEU A 5 -15.43 16.27 36.57
C LEU A 5 -15.89 15.33 35.45
N ILE A 6 -17.20 15.24 35.21
CA ILE A 6 -17.79 14.37 34.18
C ILE A 6 -17.55 14.95 32.78
N VAL A 7 -17.62 16.28 32.63
CA VAL A 7 -17.41 16.94 31.34
C VAL A 7 -15.97 16.79 30.87
N LEU A 8 -14.99 16.88 31.76
CA LEU A 8 -13.58 16.70 31.41
C LEU A 8 -13.27 15.27 30.94
N LEU A 9 -13.91 14.27 31.54
CA LEU A 9 -13.72 12.87 31.15
C LEU A 9 -14.28 12.59 29.75
N ILE A 10 -15.44 13.16 29.40
CA ILE A 10 -16.06 12.98 28.07
C ILE A 10 -15.20 13.63 26.96
N VAL A 11 -14.59 14.79 27.24
CA VAL A 11 -13.70 15.46 26.27
C VAL A 11 -12.41 14.67 26.05
N LEU A 12 -11.84 14.05 27.09
CA LEU A 12 -10.67 13.18 26.92
C LEU A 12 -11.00 11.92 26.10
N THR A 13 -12.14 11.27 26.34
CA THR A 13 -12.52 10.07 25.58
C THR A 13 -12.85 10.38 24.11
N ALA A 14 -13.43 11.56 23.83
CA ALA A 14 -13.70 12.00 22.46
C ALA A 14 -12.41 12.33 21.68
N CYS A 15 -11.38 12.87 22.35
CA CYS A 15 -10.08 13.10 21.73
C CYS A 15 -9.36 11.79 21.38
N SER A 16 -9.47 10.75 22.22
CA SER A 16 -8.89 9.43 21.94
C SER A 16 -9.59 8.68 20.81
N LEU A 17 -10.88 8.91 20.58
CA LEU A 17 -11.63 8.26 19.49
C LEU A 17 -11.39 8.90 18.11
N LEU A 18 -10.96 10.16 18.06
CA LEU A 18 -10.65 10.86 16.80
C LEU A 18 -9.27 10.49 16.22
N LEU A 19 -8.42 9.83 17.00
CA LEU A 19 -7.08 9.37 16.58
C LEU A 19 -7.06 8.01 15.86
N LEU A 20 -8.21 7.34 15.70
CA LEU A 20 -8.30 6.01 15.06
C LEU A 20 -8.86 6.03 13.64
N LYS A 21 -9.16 7.21 13.10
CA LYS A 21 -9.46 7.37 11.68
C LYS A 21 -8.20 7.84 10.97
N GLU A 22 -7.19 6.98 10.96
CA GLU A 22 -6.19 7.08 9.91
C GLU A 22 -6.95 6.93 8.59
N ASP A 23 -7.13 8.04 7.88
CA ASP A 23 -7.55 8.03 6.50
C ASP A 23 -6.57 7.11 5.78
N LYS A 24 -6.99 5.87 5.54
CA LYS A 24 -6.23 4.95 4.70
C LYS A 24 -5.93 5.74 3.44
N PRO A 25 -4.64 5.98 3.11
CA PRO A 25 -4.31 6.74 1.93
C PRO A 25 -5.06 6.12 0.77
N ASP A 26 -5.70 6.95 -0.05
CA ASP A 26 -6.36 6.46 -1.25
C ASP A 26 -5.29 5.95 -2.21
N ILE A 27 -4.98 4.66 -2.07
CA ILE A 27 -3.91 3.96 -2.80
C ILE A 27 -4.11 4.16 -4.29
N VAL A 28 -5.37 4.10 -4.77
CA VAL A 28 -5.70 4.28 -6.19
C VAL A 28 -5.36 5.70 -6.64
N SER A 29 -5.67 6.72 -5.83
CA SER A 29 -5.30 8.10 -6.13
C SER A 29 -3.78 8.29 -6.20
N ILE A 30 -3.00 7.65 -5.31
CA ILE A 30 -1.53 7.70 -5.36
C ILE A 30 -1.01 6.95 -6.59
N LEU A 31 -1.54 5.77 -6.90
CA LEU A 31 -1.17 4.99 -8.09
C LEU A 31 -1.38 5.77 -9.38
N LYS A 32 -2.48 6.53 -9.49
CA LYS A 32 -2.77 7.38 -10.66
C LYS A 32 -1.79 8.54 -10.86
N THR A 33 -0.86 8.79 -9.93
CA THR A 33 0.22 9.77 -10.11
C THR A 33 1.37 9.22 -10.97
N ASP A 34 1.49 7.89 -11.07
CA ASP A 34 2.45 7.21 -11.94
C ASP A 34 1.83 6.90 -13.31
N PRO A 35 2.50 7.21 -14.44
CA PRO A 35 1.95 7.00 -15.78
C PRO A 35 1.55 5.54 -16.06
N ASP A 36 2.38 4.58 -15.67
CA ASP A 36 2.19 3.16 -16.02
C ASP A 36 1.04 2.57 -15.19
N ALA A 37 1.00 2.88 -13.90
CA ALA A 37 -0.11 2.47 -13.04
C ALA A 37 -1.43 3.14 -13.45
N LYS A 38 -1.38 4.41 -13.85
CA LYS A 38 -2.54 5.14 -14.36
C LYS A 38 -3.08 4.51 -15.64
N GLU A 39 -2.22 4.17 -16.58
CA GLU A 39 -2.58 3.52 -17.84
C GLU A 39 -3.25 2.16 -17.56
N PHE A 40 -2.62 1.31 -16.74
CA PHE A 40 -3.21 0.02 -16.36
C PHE A 40 -4.62 0.17 -15.75
N ILE A 41 -4.79 1.08 -14.78
CA ILE A 41 -6.08 1.32 -14.13
C ILE A 41 -7.14 1.83 -15.13
N ALA A 42 -6.74 2.61 -16.13
CA ALA A 42 -7.65 3.13 -17.14
C ALA A 42 -8.07 2.07 -18.16
N GLU A 43 -7.17 1.14 -18.52
CA GLU A 43 -7.44 0.08 -19.49
C GLU A 43 -8.18 -1.12 -18.89
N HIS A 44 -8.08 -1.32 -17.58
CA HIS A 44 -8.55 -2.51 -16.89
C HIS A 44 -9.60 -2.18 -15.81
N GLU A 45 -10.81 -1.75 -16.18
CA GLU A 45 -11.83 -1.27 -15.22
C GLU A 45 -12.24 -2.28 -14.13
N ASN A 46 -12.03 -3.58 -14.35
CA ASN A 46 -12.41 -4.68 -13.44
C ASN A 46 -11.22 -5.33 -12.74
N TYR A 47 -10.09 -4.64 -12.62
CA TYR A 47 -8.92 -5.16 -11.90
C TYR A 47 -9.23 -5.48 -10.43
N GLU A 48 -8.65 -6.57 -9.94
CA GLU A 48 -8.56 -6.87 -8.52
C GLU A 48 -7.31 -6.20 -7.93
N MET A 49 -7.44 -5.60 -6.75
CA MET A 49 -6.31 -5.00 -6.03
C MET A 49 -6.11 -5.66 -4.68
N THR A 50 -4.91 -6.14 -4.43
CA THR A 50 -4.44 -6.52 -3.09
C THR A 50 -3.34 -5.57 -2.66
N SER A 51 -3.20 -5.34 -1.36
CA SER A 51 -2.11 -4.52 -0.83
C SER A 51 -1.62 -5.03 0.50
N LYS A 52 -0.31 -4.86 0.73
CA LYS A 52 0.38 -5.22 1.97
C LYS A 52 1.35 -4.10 2.34
N VAL A 53 1.24 -3.62 3.57
CA VAL A 53 2.28 -2.76 4.18
C VAL A 53 3.47 -3.65 4.51
N LEU A 54 4.65 -3.28 4.03
CA LEU A 54 5.86 -4.07 4.18
C LEU A 54 6.51 -3.85 5.56
N THR A 55 6.94 -4.94 6.17
CA THR A 55 7.88 -4.91 7.30
C THR A 55 9.33 -4.88 6.79
N ALA A 56 10.27 -4.54 7.68
CA ALA A 56 11.70 -4.66 7.40
C ALA A 56 12.08 -6.10 7.06
N GLU A 57 11.44 -7.09 7.71
CA GLU A 57 11.62 -8.51 7.40
C GLU A 57 11.15 -8.85 5.98
N ASP A 58 9.95 -8.42 5.58
CA ASP A 58 9.43 -8.62 4.21
C ASP A 58 10.40 -8.07 3.15
N ILE A 59 11.04 -6.93 3.45
CA ILE A 59 11.99 -6.26 2.56
C ILE A 59 13.30 -7.05 2.46
N GLU A 60 13.84 -7.52 3.58
CA GLU A 60 15.08 -8.32 3.59
C GLU A 60 14.90 -9.69 2.94
N GLU A 61 13.78 -10.36 3.21
CA GLU A 61 13.40 -11.60 2.52
C GLU A 61 13.23 -11.35 1.02
N GLY A 62 12.52 -10.29 0.63
CA GLY A 62 12.34 -9.92 -0.77
C GLY A 62 13.64 -9.62 -1.50
N LYS A 63 14.63 -9.00 -0.84
CA LYS A 63 15.97 -8.71 -1.40
C LYS A 63 16.80 -9.97 -1.65
N SER A 64 16.58 -11.01 -0.85
CA SER A 64 17.33 -12.27 -0.90
C SER A 64 16.60 -13.38 -1.68
N GLY A 65 15.31 -13.20 -1.93
CA GLY A 65 14.47 -14.11 -2.70
C GLY A 65 14.87 -14.23 -4.18
N GLN A 66 14.43 -15.33 -4.80
CA GLN A 66 14.63 -15.57 -6.24
C GLN A 66 13.57 -14.87 -7.10
N ASP A 67 12.37 -14.67 -6.56
CA ASP A 67 11.25 -14.07 -7.27
C ASP A 67 11.08 -12.60 -6.88
N PHE A 68 10.99 -11.72 -7.89
CA PHE A 68 10.67 -10.29 -7.73
C PHE A 68 11.64 -9.50 -6.84
N LYS A 69 12.91 -9.89 -6.78
CA LYS A 69 13.96 -9.17 -6.04
C LYS A 69 14.03 -7.69 -6.39
N GLU A 70 13.78 -7.35 -7.65
CA GLU A 70 13.79 -6.00 -8.20
C GLU A 70 12.80 -5.06 -7.50
N VAL A 71 11.71 -5.62 -6.98
CA VAL A 71 10.71 -4.90 -6.19
C VAL A 71 11.35 -4.34 -4.91
N TYR A 72 12.27 -5.10 -4.28
CA TYR A 72 12.79 -4.82 -2.94
C TYR A 72 14.22 -4.27 -2.89
N GLN A 73 15.03 -4.47 -3.93
CA GLN A 73 16.50 -4.25 -3.90
C GLN A 73 16.96 -2.83 -3.52
N ASP A 74 16.10 -1.82 -3.67
CA ASP A 74 16.41 -0.41 -3.36
C ASP A 74 15.59 0.15 -2.18
N LEU A 75 14.82 -0.70 -1.49
CA LEU A 75 14.01 -0.27 -0.35
C LEU A 75 14.87 -0.29 0.92
N GLU A 76 14.78 0.79 1.71
CA GLU A 76 15.33 0.79 3.06
C GLU A 76 14.52 -0.17 3.95
N SER A 77 15.17 -0.88 4.87
CA SER A 77 14.53 -1.88 5.72
C SER A 77 13.84 -1.18 6.90
N GLU A 78 12.72 -0.54 6.62
CA GLU A 78 11.94 0.29 7.55
C GLU A 78 10.49 -0.20 7.61
N ASP A 79 10.03 -0.56 8.81
CA ASP A 79 8.67 -1.02 9.03
C ASP A 79 7.65 0.07 8.68
N GLY A 80 6.62 -0.30 7.92
CA GLY A 80 5.45 0.55 7.73
C GLY A 80 5.64 1.70 6.75
N ARG A 81 6.85 1.90 6.19
CA ARG A 81 7.11 2.98 5.23
C ARG A 81 6.58 2.66 3.84
N TYR A 82 6.68 1.41 3.42
CA TYR A 82 6.36 1.01 2.06
C TYR A 82 5.09 0.17 2.01
N LEU A 83 4.30 0.36 0.94
CA LEU A 83 3.15 -0.47 0.63
C LEU A 83 3.34 -1.09 -0.74
N LYS A 84 3.25 -2.42 -0.81
CA LYS A 84 3.16 -3.16 -2.06
C LYS A 84 1.69 -3.30 -2.44
N ALA A 85 1.34 -2.91 -3.65
CA ALA A 85 0.02 -3.07 -4.23
C ALA A 85 0.12 -3.93 -5.49
N ASP A 86 -0.66 -5.00 -5.56
CA ASP A 86 -0.75 -5.84 -6.75
C ASP A 86 -2.11 -5.57 -7.40
N LEU A 87 -2.09 -5.21 -8.68
CA LEU A 87 -3.28 -5.00 -9.49
C LEU A 87 -3.31 -6.09 -10.57
N VAL A 88 -4.41 -6.82 -10.68
CA VAL A 88 -4.51 -7.98 -11.58
C VAL A 88 -5.82 -7.92 -12.35
N ASP A 89 -5.74 -8.09 -13.67
CA ASP A 89 -6.90 -8.33 -14.54
C ASP A 89 -6.59 -9.50 -15.48
N GLY A 90 -7.17 -10.67 -15.17
CA GLY A 90 -6.95 -11.91 -15.90
C GLY A 90 -5.48 -12.36 -15.91
N SER A 91 -4.86 -12.34 -17.10
CA SER A 91 -3.46 -12.74 -17.32
C SER A 91 -2.47 -11.58 -17.21
N LYS A 92 -2.96 -10.34 -17.10
CA LYS A 92 -2.14 -9.15 -16.94
C LYS A 92 -2.20 -8.68 -15.49
N GLY A 93 -1.13 -8.04 -15.04
CA GLY A 93 -1.13 -7.33 -13.78
C GLY A 93 0.03 -6.37 -13.69
N ILE A 94 0.06 -5.60 -12.61
CA ILE A 94 1.21 -4.81 -12.20
C ILE A 94 1.45 -4.98 -10.69
N ILE A 95 2.71 -4.90 -10.28
CA ILE A 95 3.13 -4.69 -8.89
C ILE A 95 3.59 -3.25 -8.78
N ALA A 96 3.01 -2.50 -7.85
CA ALA A 96 3.46 -1.17 -7.50
C ALA A 96 3.97 -1.13 -6.06
N VAL A 97 5.03 -0.35 -5.83
CA VAL A 97 5.52 -0.04 -4.48
C VAL A 97 5.32 1.44 -4.23
N LEU A 98 4.64 1.78 -3.15
CA LEU A 98 4.37 3.14 -2.72
C LEU A 98 5.22 3.46 -1.48
N ASP A 99 5.74 4.68 -1.41
CA ASP A 99 6.25 5.27 -0.17
C ASP A 99 5.08 5.99 0.52
N LEU A 100 4.61 5.45 1.65
CA LEU A 100 3.48 5.99 2.40
C LEU A 100 3.82 7.32 3.07
N LYS A 101 5.08 7.54 3.43
CA LYS A 101 5.57 8.78 4.05
C LYS A 101 5.63 9.91 3.03
N ALA A 102 6.16 9.63 1.85
CA ALA A 102 6.23 10.61 0.75
C ALA A 102 4.95 10.66 -0.11
N LYS A 103 4.01 9.73 0.10
CA LYS A 103 2.75 9.59 -0.66
C LYS A 103 2.96 9.55 -2.17
N LYS A 104 3.94 8.75 -2.61
CA LYS A 104 4.29 8.61 -4.03
C LYS A 104 4.52 7.16 -4.42
N VAL A 105 4.32 6.86 -5.70
CA VAL A 105 4.76 5.60 -6.29
C VAL A 105 6.29 5.65 -6.44
N LEU A 106 6.97 4.59 -6.03
CA LEU A 106 8.41 4.43 -6.22
C LEU A 106 8.74 3.59 -7.44
N LYS A 107 7.96 2.53 -7.66
CA LYS A 107 8.24 1.52 -8.68
C LYS A 107 6.92 0.92 -9.16
N VAL A 108 6.85 0.59 -10.45
CA VAL A 108 5.79 -0.21 -11.08
C VAL A 108 6.45 -1.28 -11.94
N PHE A 109 5.99 -2.51 -11.83
CA PHE A 109 6.48 -3.65 -12.59
C PHE A 109 5.32 -4.39 -13.24
N GLY A 110 5.43 -4.68 -14.53
CA GLY A 110 4.47 -5.53 -15.23
C GLY A 110 4.52 -6.98 -14.76
N LEU A 111 3.35 -7.56 -14.51
CA LEU A 111 3.15 -8.98 -14.30
C LEU A 111 2.47 -9.59 -15.52
N ILE A 112 3.08 -10.63 -16.06
CA ILE A 112 2.42 -11.53 -16.99
C ILE A 112 2.26 -12.84 -16.25
N LYS A 113 1.01 -13.23 -15.94
CA LYS A 113 0.74 -14.61 -15.51
C LYS A 113 0.97 -15.47 -16.73
N LEU A 114 2.15 -16.08 -16.83
CA LEU A 114 2.36 -17.20 -17.74
C LEU A 114 1.38 -18.29 -17.30
N GLY A 115 0.32 -18.48 -18.07
CA GLY A 115 -0.61 -19.58 -17.84
C GLY A 115 0.22 -20.84 -17.73
N THR A 116 0.08 -21.56 -16.61
CA THR A 116 0.64 -22.90 -16.47
C THR A 116 0.11 -23.71 -17.65
N GLY A 117 0.98 -23.92 -18.64
CA GLY A 117 0.77 -24.94 -19.65
C GLY A 117 0.57 -26.26 -18.91
N ILE A 118 -0.58 -26.85 -19.15
CA ILE A 118 -0.97 -28.22 -18.78
C ILE A 118 0.19 -29.20 -18.93
#